data_AF-A0A7C9HNJ4-F1
#
_entry.id   AF-A0A7C9HNJ4-F1
#
_cell.length_a   1.000
_cell.length_b   1.000
_cell.length_c   1.000
_cell.angle_alpha   90.00
_cell.angle_beta   90.00
_cell.angle_gamma   90.00
#
_symmetry.space_group_name_H-M   'P 1'
#
loop_
_entity.id
_entity.type
_entity.pdbx_description
1 polymer ?
#
loop_
_entity_poly.entity_id
_entity_poly.type
_entity_poly.pdbx_seq_one_letter_code
_entity_poly.pdbx_strand_id
1 'polypeptide(L)'
;MARTQPPSSRQQVPRLEVLPAGRGAPLDPVAPYPHDAAVTLVIPQLLQAAPSSPIPVHPTARKIDDVSVADVLRNGFVYPPHSIFEGQDMASLSANLAGRDPQGSTAYGFRWRDSGKRHDAKATPTKDWVDAYHTHLCQAIESSCATMRGPWSLQSGGKDSTTLAIALADARPDTTCITYLGGVEENEVESAKVVATTLGLRHESLVCDPARAYDRYLAVAPRMPSLTADFALLSYVDLAFEIQSGGGDGMVDGLGSDTYFGIPVNSQYKVLKWLARGIRLPRMATELPWVSNNFELCFALGTLQMNAVERVFPGSRFTDGEVDELFGRDISRSSRERLAPFLSEIDSATSAEEYRVISLSIAAAAGGFAKGIYTADATSLKIAYPFCDPHFCDWVYNDVPAELQMDPVTGMSKVLVRQHIATRFSNLPYVAHKGSFRFDVRGLAKSRFDAVHAQSREARYMLPGATQWLERNRSRMDNKYHASKFYLLAVLLPWLTGRAEAGGKV
;
A
#
# COMPACT_ATOMS: atom_id res chain seq x y z
N MET A 1 -43.45 21.13 -48.60
CA MET A 1 -43.43 19.69 -48.22
C MET A 1 -43.11 19.62 -46.74
N ALA A 2 -44.17 19.67 -45.95
CA ALA A 2 -44.17 19.50 -44.51
C ALA A 2 -44.72 18.11 -44.23
N ARG A 3 -44.12 17.36 -43.31
CA ARG A 3 -44.73 16.18 -42.70
C ARG A 3 -44.80 16.36 -41.20
N THR A 4 -46.04 16.22 -40.74
CA THR A 4 -46.63 16.35 -39.43
C THR A 4 -46.36 15.15 -38.52
N GLN A 5 -46.15 15.43 -37.22
CA GLN A 5 -46.68 14.81 -35.96
C GLN A 5 -46.88 13.27 -35.85
N PRO A 6 -46.74 12.65 -34.64
CA PRO A 6 -47.36 13.13 -33.38
C PRO A 6 -46.56 12.95 -32.07
N PRO A 7 -46.96 13.62 -30.97
CA PRO A 7 -46.72 13.15 -29.62
C PRO A 7 -48.03 12.65 -28.96
N SER A 8 -48.04 11.40 -28.52
CA SER A 8 -48.93 10.85 -27.49
C SER A 8 -48.22 9.62 -26.95
N SER A 9 -47.92 9.49 -25.66
CA SER A 9 -48.90 9.20 -24.62
C SER A 9 -48.35 9.49 -23.22
N ARG A 10 -49.23 9.99 -22.34
CA ARG A 10 -49.10 9.98 -20.87
C ARG A 10 -48.95 8.54 -20.36
N GLN A 11 -48.08 8.32 -19.38
CA GLN A 11 -48.27 7.37 -18.28
C GLN A 11 -47.30 7.72 -17.14
N GLN A 12 -47.81 8.34 -16.09
CA GLN A 12 -48.06 7.77 -14.75
C GLN A 12 -46.87 7.98 -13.80
N VAL A 13 -47.03 9.03 -12.98
CA VAL A 13 -46.25 9.28 -11.77
C VAL A 13 -46.69 8.28 -10.69
N PRO A 14 -45.79 7.50 -10.07
CA PRO A 14 -46.16 6.75 -8.89
C PRO A 14 -46.31 7.69 -7.70
N ARG A 15 -47.52 7.60 -7.15
CA ARG A 15 -48.08 8.24 -5.96
C ARG A 15 -47.26 7.83 -4.73
N LEU A 16 -46.70 8.82 -4.04
CA LEU A 16 -46.05 8.63 -2.73
C LEU A 16 -47.15 8.42 -1.69
N GLU A 17 -47.34 7.19 -1.22
CA GLU A 17 -48.20 6.90 -0.08
C GLU A 17 -47.46 7.25 1.22
N VAL A 18 -47.99 8.27 1.90
CA VAL A 18 -47.65 8.63 3.27
C VAL A 18 -48.49 7.76 4.20
N LEU A 19 -47.84 6.96 5.04
CA LEU A 19 -48.48 6.24 6.15
C LEU A 19 -48.05 6.82 7.50
N PRO A 20 -48.90 6.69 8.54
CA PRO A 20 -49.13 7.75 9.53
C PRO A 20 -48.26 7.67 10.79
N ALA A 21 -48.25 8.78 11.52
CA ALA A 21 -47.65 8.95 12.83
C ALA A 21 -48.30 8.04 13.89
N GLY A 22 -47.48 7.22 14.56
CA GLY A 22 -47.88 6.31 15.63
C GLY A 22 -47.05 6.50 16.90
N ARG A 23 -47.66 7.21 17.86
CA ARG A 23 -47.55 7.22 19.34
C ARG A 23 -46.35 6.50 20.00
N GLY A 24 -45.67 7.23 20.89
CA GLY A 24 -44.51 6.76 21.65
C GLY A 24 -44.79 6.10 23.00
N ALA A 25 -43.69 5.64 23.61
CA ALA A 25 -43.35 5.49 25.03
C ALA A 25 -41.94 4.85 25.13
N PRO A 26 -41.32 4.77 26.32
CA PRO A 26 -40.62 5.81 27.07
C PRO A 26 -39.08 5.74 26.90
N LEU A 27 -38.39 6.78 27.39
CA LEU A 27 -36.93 6.88 27.47
C LEU A 27 -36.34 5.82 28.42
N ASP A 28 -35.44 4.98 27.91
CA ASP A 28 -34.57 4.11 28.69
C ASP A 28 -33.11 4.64 28.58
N PRO A 29 -32.48 5.11 29.67
CA PRO A 29 -31.13 5.62 29.65
C PRO A 29 -30.19 4.46 29.95
N VAL A 30 -29.70 3.78 28.90
CA VAL A 30 -28.43 3.02 28.79
C VAL A 30 -28.58 2.04 27.62
N ALA A 31 -28.15 2.48 26.43
CA ALA A 31 -27.89 1.61 25.29
C ALA A 31 -26.73 2.19 24.47
N PRO A 32 -25.84 1.34 23.92
CA PRO A 32 -24.59 1.74 23.28
C PRO A 32 -24.84 2.47 21.96
N TYR A 33 -23.93 3.41 21.63
CA TYR A 33 -23.93 4.21 20.41
C TYR A 33 -24.13 3.35 19.14
N PRO A 34 -24.91 3.80 18.15
CA PRO A 34 -24.97 3.15 16.85
C PRO A 34 -23.62 3.35 16.13
N HIS A 35 -23.07 2.27 15.60
CA HIS A 35 -21.95 2.29 14.66
C HIS A 35 -22.46 2.83 13.31
N ASP A 36 -22.06 4.04 12.94
CA ASP A 36 -22.38 4.63 11.64
C ASP A 36 -21.13 4.87 10.79
N ALA A 37 -21.26 4.47 9.51
CA ALA A 37 -20.41 4.75 8.35
C ALA A 37 -19.01 4.10 8.28
N ALA A 38 -18.95 2.84 7.83
CA ALA A 38 -17.74 2.31 7.18
C ALA A 38 -17.52 3.02 5.83
N VAL A 39 -16.29 3.48 5.56
CA VAL A 39 -15.89 3.86 4.21
C VAL A 39 -15.52 2.59 3.47
N THR A 40 -16.40 2.13 2.60
CA THR A 40 -16.09 0.98 1.75
C THR A 40 -15.20 1.42 0.60
N LEU A 41 -13.90 1.54 0.86
CA LEU A 41 -12.88 1.46 -0.19
C LEU A 41 -12.71 -0.01 -0.55
N VAL A 42 -13.59 -0.49 -1.44
CA VAL A 42 -13.54 -1.86 -1.95
C VAL A 42 -12.34 -1.94 -2.89
N ILE A 43 -11.43 -2.89 -2.67
CA ILE A 43 -10.65 -3.44 -3.79
C ILE A 43 -11.70 -4.11 -4.67
N PRO A 44 -12.02 -3.61 -5.88
CA PRO A 44 -13.16 -4.09 -6.67
C PRO A 44 -13.13 -5.60 -6.95
N GLN A 45 -11.99 -6.25 -6.71
CA GLN A 45 -11.71 -7.66 -6.95
C GLN A 45 -12.02 -8.57 -5.76
N LEU A 46 -12.12 -8.09 -4.50
CA LEU A 46 -12.35 -8.97 -3.33
C LEU A 46 -13.84 -9.29 -3.06
N LEU A 47 -14.77 -8.67 -3.78
CA LEU A 47 -16.20 -8.99 -3.73
C LEU A 47 -16.78 -8.96 -5.15
N GLN A 48 -17.07 -10.12 -5.74
CA GLN A 48 -18.05 -10.19 -6.82
C GLN A 48 -19.44 -9.86 -6.24
N ALA A 49 -20.12 -8.92 -6.92
CA ALA A 49 -21.55 -8.66 -6.87
C ALA A 49 -22.16 -8.04 -5.58
N ALA A 50 -22.00 -6.72 -5.46
CA ALA A 50 -23.15 -5.82 -5.33
C ALA A 50 -22.77 -4.45 -5.94
N PRO A 51 -23.68 -3.75 -6.64
CA PRO A 51 -23.43 -2.37 -7.04
C PRO A 51 -23.31 -1.55 -5.75
N SER A 52 -22.09 -1.22 -5.34
CA SER A 52 -21.89 -0.18 -4.35
C SER A 52 -22.43 1.10 -4.98
N SER A 53 -23.54 1.59 -4.42
CA SER A 53 -23.97 2.95 -4.71
C SER A 53 -22.77 3.87 -4.44
N PRO A 54 -22.51 4.89 -5.28
CA PRO A 54 -21.47 5.85 -4.99
C PRO A 54 -21.68 6.35 -3.57
N ILE A 55 -20.68 6.16 -2.72
CA ILE A 55 -20.68 6.71 -1.36
C ILE A 55 -21.01 8.18 -1.52
N PRO A 56 -22.07 8.70 -0.88
CA PRO A 56 -22.30 10.12 -0.92
C PRO A 56 -21.06 10.77 -0.34
N VAL A 57 -20.37 11.57 -1.18
CA VAL A 57 -19.35 12.52 -0.77
C VAL A 57 -20.08 13.55 0.08
N HIS A 58 -20.42 13.18 1.32
CA HIS A 58 -20.97 14.12 2.27
C HIS A 58 -19.79 14.93 2.82
N PRO A 59 -19.78 16.27 2.59
CA PRO A 59 -18.68 17.16 2.92
C PRO A 59 -18.74 17.60 4.39
N THR A 60 -19.14 16.71 5.30
CA THR A 60 -18.97 16.98 6.73
C THR A 60 -17.53 16.71 7.09
N ALA A 61 -16.83 17.71 7.61
CA ALA A 61 -15.47 17.63 8.12
C ALA A 61 -15.32 16.39 9.02
N ARG A 62 -14.71 15.32 8.49
CA ARG A 62 -14.44 14.13 9.29
C ARG A 62 -13.28 14.44 10.21
N LYS A 63 -13.46 14.19 11.50
CA LYS A 63 -12.42 14.42 12.50
C LYS A 63 -11.28 13.44 12.26
N ILE A 64 -10.06 13.97 12.28
CA ILE A 64 -8.83 13.19 12.11
C ILE A 64 -8.52 12.49 13.44
N ASP A 65 -8.17 11.21 13.37
CA ASP A 65 -7.76 10.45 14.54
C ASP A 65 -6.26 10.60 14.81
N ASP A 66 -5.91 11.19 15.95
CA ASP A 66 -4.52 11.45 16.32
C ASP A 66 -3.68 10.16 16.42
N VAL A 67 -4.30 9.04 16.84
CA VAL A 67 -3.58 7.76 16.94
C VAL A 67 -3.23 7.23 15.54
N SER A 68 -4.11 7.41 14.55
CA SER A 68 -3.84 7.07 13.16
C SER A 68 -2.75 7.97 12.55
N VAL A 69 -2.68 9.24 12.93
CA VAL A 69 -1.56 10.11 12.56
C VAL A 69 -0.25 9.60 13.15
N ALA A 70 -0.26 9.16 14.43
CA ALA A 70 0.89 8.51 15.05
C ALA A 70 1.28 7.20 14.34
N ASP A 71 0.31 6.39 13.88
CA ASP A 71 0.58 5.18 13.10
C ASP A 71 1.34 5.51 11.80
N VAL A 72 0.92 6.54 11.06
CA VAL A 72 1.59 6.96 9.82
C VAL A 72 3.03 7.40 10.11
N LEU A 73 3.29 8.14 11.19
CA LEU A 73 4.65 8.56 11.56
C LEU A 73 5.53 7.39 12.01
N ARG A 74 4.96 6.40 12.71
CA ARG A 74 5.68 5.23 13.23
C ARG A 74 5.82 4.10 12.22
N ASN A 75 4.95 4.01 11.22
CA ASN A 75 4.82 2.82 10.36
C ASN A 75 4.70 3.14 8.86
N GLY A 76 4.41 4.39 8.49
CA GLY A 76 4.14 4.78 7.12
C GLY A 76 2.72 4.41 6.65
N PHE A 77 1.86 3.91 7.54
CA PHE A 77 0.48 3.54 7.26
C PHE A 77 -0.34 3.53 8.55
N VAL A 78 -1.67 3.54 8.44
CA VAL A 78 -2.59 3.35 9.58
C VAL A 78 -2.86 1.85 9.77
N TYR A 79 -2.77 1.34 11.00
CA TYR A 79 -3.04 -0.08 11.23
C TYR A 79 -4.48 -0.44 10.86
N PRO A 80 -4.73 -1.47 10.02
CA PRO A 80 -6.08 -1.98 9.83
C PRO A 80 -6.67 -2.44 11.18
N PRO A 81 -7.99 -2.36 11.39
CA PRO A 81 -8.99 -1.90 10.43
C PRO A 81 -9.09 -0.38 10.40
N HIS A 82 -8.33 0.36 11.20
CA HIS A 82 -8.56 1.79 11.38
C HIS A 82 -8.26 2.58 10.10
N SER A 83 -9.01 3.65 9.89
CA SER A 83 -8.69 4.68 8.91
C SER A 83 -8.02 5.88 9.58
N ILE A 84 -7.62 6.88 8.79
CA ILE A 84 -7.10 8.15 9.30
C ILE A 84 -8.17 9.00 10.04
N PHE A 85 -9.46 8.63 9.94
CA PHE A 85 -10.56 9.35 10.55
C PHE A 85 -11.08 8.65 11.82
N GLU A 86 -11.52 9.44 12.79
CA GLU A 86 -12.11 8.91 14.03
C GLU A 86 -13.37 8.09 13.76
N GLY A 87 -13.45 6.92 14.40
CA GLY A 87 -14.62 6.04 14.33
C GLY A 87 -14.86 5.38 12.97
N GLN A 88 -13.94 5.52 12.01
CA GLN A 88 -14.07 4.93 10.68
C GLN A 88 -13.03 3.84 10.46
N ASP A 89 -13.53 2.66 10.13
CA ASP A 89 -12.72 1.52 9.71
C ASP A 89 -12.62 1.45 8.18
N MET A 90 -11.44 1.09 7.70
CA MET A 90 -11.16 0.65 6.35
C MET A 90 -11.63 -0.80 6.17
N ALA A 91 -12.40 -1.04 5.11
CA ALA A 91 -12.61 -2.40 4.62
C ALA A 91 -11.27 -3.02 4.18
N SER A 92 -11.08 -4.32 4.41
CA SER A 92 -9.80 -5.00 4.22
C SER A 92 -9.18 -4.71 2.84
N LEU A 93 -8.04 -4.02 2.83
CA LEU A 93 -7.27 -3.66 1.64
C LEU A 93 -6.19 -4.70 1.30
N SER A 94 -6.12 -5.81 2.03
CA SER A 94 -5.21 -6.91 1.69
C SER A 94 -6.02 -8.15 1.42
N ALA A 95 -5.68 -8.79 0.31
CA ALA A 95 -6.24 -10.08 -0.06
C ALA A 95 -6.10 -11.11 1.08
N ASN A 96 -4.99 -11.05 1.85
CA ASN A 96 -4.69 -12.04 2.89
C ASN A 96 -5.31 -11.72 4.25
N LEU A 97 -5.75 -10.49 4.48
CA LEU A 97 -6.30 -10.10 5.78
C LEU A 97 -7.80 -10.41 5.79
N ALA A 98 -8.20 -11.47 6.49
CA ALA A 98 -9.58 -11.96 6.49
C ALA A 98 -10.53 -11.09 7.34
N GLY A 99 -9.97 -10.23 8.21
CA GLY A 99 -10.73 -9.40 9.14
C GLY A 99 -10.85 -10.04 10.52
N ARG A 100 -11.73 -9.49 11.36
CA ARG A 100 -12.05 -10.06 12.69
C ARG A 100 -13.01 -11.22 12.53
N ASP A 101 -12.85 -12.23 13.38
CA ASP A 101 -13.81 -13.33 13.48
C ASP A 101 -15.19 -12.81 13.92
N PRO A 102 -16.26 -13.07 13.15
CA PRO A 102 -17.63 -12.72 13.51
C PRO A 102 -18.10 -13.35 14.83
N GLN A 103 -17.47 -14.44 15.30
CA GLN A 103 -17.89 -15.20 16.48
C GLN A 103 -17.39 -14.59 17.81
N GLY A 104 -16.76 -13.41 17.78
CA GLY A 104 -16.44 -12.61 18.97
C GLY A 104 -14.97 -12.63 19.39
N SER A 105 -14.07 -13.23 18.61
CA SER A 105 -12.63 -13.06 18.83
C SER A 105 -12.21 -11.64 18.44
N THR A 106 -11.47 -10.97 19.33
CA THR A 106 -10.84 -9.67 19.03
C THR A 106 -9.64 -9.81 18.09
N ALA A 107 -9.21 -11.03 17.77
CA ALA A 107 -8.06 -11.31 16.93
C ALA A 107 -8.39 -11.22 15.43
N TYR A 108 -7.41 -10.77 14.65
CA TYR A 108 -7.45 -10.80 13.19
C TYR A 108 -6.99 -12.14 12.65
N GLY A 109 -7.74 -12.70 11.70
CA GLY A 109 -7.35 -13.90 10.95
C GLY A 109 -6.69 -13.57 9.61
N PHE A 110 -5.84 -14.49 9.13
CA PHE A 110 -5.23 -14.41 7.81
C PHE A 110 -5.70 -15.58 6.95
N ARG A 111 -6.13 -15.28 5.72
CA ARG A 111 -6.83 -16.24 4.84
C ARG A 111 -5.91 -17.35 4.35
N TRP A 112 -4.68 -17.00 4.00
CA TRP A 112 -3.74 -17.91 3.34
C TRP A 112 -2.53 -18.18 4.23
N ARG A 113 -2.76 -19.07 5.20
CA ARG A 113 -1.74 -19.64 6.09
C ARG A 113 -0.88 -20.66 5.36
N ASP A 114 0.42 -20.73 5.65
CA ASP A 114 1.29 -21.77 5.08
C ASP A 114 0.83 -23.16 5.53
N SER A 115 0.32 -23.30 6.74
CA SER A 115 -0.22 -24.56 7.28
C SER A 115 -1.39 -25.16 6.48
N GLY A 116 -2.10 -24.34 5.69
CA GLY A 116 -3.21 -24.80 4.85
C GLY A 116 -2.83 -25.06 3.40
N LYS A 117 -1.57 -24.83 3.00
CA LYS A 117 -1.12 -25.08 1.63
C LYS A 117 -1.04 -26.57 1.34
N ARG A 118 -1.30 -26.93 0.09
CA ARG A 118 -1.05 -28.29 -0.41
C ARG A 118 0.45 -28.55 -0.49
N HIS A 119 0.89 -29.71 0.00
CA HIS A 119 2.27 -30.16 -0.07
C HIS A 119 2.40 -31.41 -0.95
N ASP A 120 3.43 -31.41 -1.79
CA ASP A 120 3.87 -32.59 -2.53
C ASP A 120 5.40 -32.53 -2.71
N ALA A 121 6.12 -33.27 -1.89
CA ALA A 121 7.57 -33.31 -1.90
C ALA A 121 8.19 -33.82 -3.22
N LYS A 122 7.38 -34.41 -4.10
CA LYS A 122 7.81 -34.87 -5.44
C LYS A 122 7.39 -33.90 -6.55
N ALA A 123 6.68 -32.82 -6.22
CA ALA A 123 6.27 -31.83 -7.19
C ALA A 123 7.49 -31.21 -7.86
N THR A 124 7.48 -31.24 -9.19
CA THR A 124 8.46 -30.55 -10.02
C THR A 124 7.71 -29.65 -11.01
N PRO A 125 8.29 -28.50 -11.39
CA PRO A 125 7.64 -27.63 -12.35
C PRO A 125 7.62 -28.33 -13.71
N THR A 126 6.43 -28.67 -14.18
CA THR A 126 6.18 -29.24 -15.50
C THR A 126 5.67 -28.15 -16.45
N LYS A 127 5.65 -28.45 -17.75
CA LYS A 127 5.01 -27.58 -18.74
C LYS A 127 3.54 -27.30 -18.37
N ASP A 128 2.81 -28.32 -17.94
CA ASP A 128 1.39 -28.20 -17.58
C ASP A 128 1.18 -27.22 -16.42
N TRP A 129 2.04 -27.23 -15.40
CA TRP A 129 1.99 -26.26 -14.31
C TRP A 129 2.25 -24.83 -14.78
N VAL A 130 3.22 -24.66 -15.68
CA VAL A 130 3.57 -23.35 -16.24
C VAL A 130 2.44 -22.83 -17.14
N ASP A 131 1.86 -23.68 -17.96
CA ASP A 131 0.73 -23.34 -18.84
C ASP A 131 -0.53 -23.00 -18.03
N ALA A 132 -0.82 -23.76 -16.96
CA ALA A 132 -1.93 -23.47 -16.06
C ALA A 132 -1.71 -22.14 -15.33
N TYR A 133 -0.52 -21.89 -14.79
CA TYR A 133 -0.15 -20.62 -14.18
C TYR A 133 -0.36 -19.44 -15.14
N HIS A 134 0.14 -19.57 -16.37
CA HIS A 134 -0.01 -18.57 -17.40
C HIS A 134 -1.48 -18.30 -17.71
N THR A 135 -2.27 -19.35 -17.91
CA THR A 135 -3.70 -19.27 -18.21
C THR A 135 -4.47 -18.54 -17.11
N HIS A 136 -4.27 -18.92 -15.85
CA HIS A 136 -4.93 -18.27 -14.72
C HIS A 136 -4.49 -16.81 -14.55
N LEU A 137 -3.21 -16.49 -14.81
CA LEU A 137 -2.74 -15.11 -14.74
C LEU A 137 -3.31 -14.25 -15.87
N CYS A 138 -3.43 -14.79 -17.09
CA CYS A 138 -4.10 -14.12 -18.21
C CYS A 138 -5.57 -13.83 -17.88
N GLN A 139 -6.30 -14.81 -17.35
CA GLN A 139 -7.69 -14.62 -16.91
C GLN A 139 -7.82 -13.55 -15.82
N ALA A 140 -6.90 -13.54 -14.85
CA ALA A 140 -6.86 -12.51 -13.81
C ALA A 140 -6.57 -11.11 -14.37
N ILE A 141 -5.74 -10.99 -15.40
CA ILE A 141 -5.50 -9.73 -16.11
C ILE A 141 -6.76 -9.29 -16.85
N GLU A 142 -7.39 -10.18 -17.61
CA GLU A 142 -8.62 -9.89 -18.36
C GLU A 142 -9.74 -9.41 -17.42
N SER A 143 -9.98 -10.13 -16.32
CA SER A 143 -11.00 -9.78 -15.32
C SER A 143 -10.71 -8.43 -14.68
N SER A 144 -9.48 -8.22 -14.20
CA SER A 144 -9.07 -7.04 -13.46
C SER A 144 -8.98 -5.78 -14.31
N CYS A 145 -8.67 -5.92 -15.60
CA CYS A 145 -8.47 -4.82 -16.54
C CYS A 145 -9.67 -4.62 -17.48
N ALA A 146 -10.77 -5.37 -17.31
CA ALA A 146 -11.92 -5.38 -18.23
C ALA A 146 -12.51 -3.99 -18.53
N THR A 147 -12.40 -3.05 -17.58
CA THR A 147 -12.93 -1.70 -17.71
C THR A 147 -11.89 -0.66 -18.16
N MET A 148 -10.62 -1.04 -18.33
CA MET A 148 -9.54 -0.17 -18.78
C MET A 148 -9.43 -0.21 -20.31
N ARG A 149 -9.46 0.96 -20.95
CA ARG A 149 -9.31 1.10 -22.41
C ARG A 149 -7.85 1.16 -22.85
N GLY A 150 -6.97 1.68 -22.00
CA GLY A 150 -5.54 1.81 -22.27
C GLY A 150 -4.78 1.64 -20.95
N PRO A 151 -4.59 0.39 -20.49
CA PRO A 151 -3.93 0.09 -19.23
C PRO A 151 -2.43 0.39 -19.33
N TRP A 152 -1.87 0.88 -18.23
CA TRP A 152 -0.44 1.06 -18.07
C TRP A 152 0.07 0.16 -16.95
N SER A 153 1.01 -0.73 -17.25
CA SER A 153 1.60 -1.62 -16.25
C SER A 153 2.81 -0.97 -15.60
N LEU A 154 2.80 -0.89 -14.27
CA LEU A 154 3.95 -0.50 -13.48
C LEU A 154 4.98 -1.64 -13.53
N GLN A 155 5.99 -1.47 -14.37
CA GLN A 155 6.95 -2.53 -14.66
C GLN A 155 8.28 -2.24 -13.97
N SER A 156 8.71 -3.18 -13.14
CA SER A 156 10.08 -3.27 -12.64
C SER A 156 10.84 -4.39 -13.37
N GLY A 157 12.15 -4.54 -13.15
CA GLY A 157 12.93 -5.68 -13.65
C GLY A 157 12.71 -6.98 -12.84
N GLY A 158 11.95 -6.90 -11.75
CA GLY A 158 11.73 -8.02 -10.83
C GLY A 158 10.90 -9.17 -11.42
N LYS A 159 10.83 -10.26 -10.66
CA LYS A 159 10.10 -11.48 -11.05
C LYS A 159 8.61 -11.24 -11.27
N ASP A 160 8.01 -10.41 -10.41
CA ASP A 160 6.56 -10.18 -10.36
C ASP A 160 6.06 -9.38 -11.55
N SER A 161 6.73 -8.28 -11.86
CA SER A 161 6.44 -7.48 -13.03
C SER A 161 6.82 -8.19 -14.33
N THR A 162 7.89 -8.99 -14.35
CA THR A 162 8.31 -9.73 -15.55
C THR A 162 7.30 -10.83 -15.91
N THR A 163 6.89 -11.65 -14.93
CA THR A 163 5.88 -12.69 -15.17
C THR A 163 4.53 -12.08 -15.56
N LEU A 164 4.19 -10.94 -14.96
CA LEU A 164 3.00 -10.18 -15.31
C LEU A 164 3.08 -9.61 -16.73
N ALA A 165 4.23 -9.07 -17.15
CA ALA A 165 4.45 -8.57 -18.50
C ALA A 165 4.30 -9.68 -19.56
N ILE A 166 4.77 -10.90 -19.27
CA ILE A 166 4.57 -12.05 -20.17
C ILE A 166 3.09 -12.33 -20.37
N ALA A 167 2.30 -12.39 -19.29
CA ALA A 167 0.86 -12.62 -19.40
C ALA A 167 0.10 -11.42 -20.01
N LEU A 168 0.53 -10.19 -19.75
CA LEU A 168 -0.03 -8.98 -20.38
C LEU A 168 0.16 -8.99 -21.90
N ALA A 169 1.30 -9.47 -22.40
CA ALA A 169 1.56 -9.56 -23.83
C ALA A 169 0.53 -10.44 -24.57
N ASP A 170 0.01 -11.47 -23.90
CA ASP A 170 -0.97 -12.39 -24.47
C ASP A 170 -2.43 -11.93 -24.18
N ALA A 171 -2.72 -11.43 -22.97
CA ALA A 171 -4.08 -11.04 -22.55
C ALA A 171 -4.48 -9.60 -22.90
N ARG A 172 -3.53 -8.66 -22.85
CA ARG A 172 -3.72 -7.21 -23.05
C ARG A 172 -2.51 -6.59 -23.77
N PRO A 173 -2.24 -6.97 -25.03
CA PRO A 173 -1.08 -6.47 -25.79
C PRO A 173 -1.13 -4.95 -26.05
N ASP A 174 -2.27 -4.30 -25.83
CA ASP A 174 -2.44 -2.85 -25.84
C ASP A 174 -1.84 -2.13 -24.60
N THR A 175 -1.36 -2.89 -23.62
CA THR A 175 -0.77 -2.35 -22.39
C THR A 175 0.54 -1.61 -22.67
N THR A 176 0.68 -0.41 -22.10
CA THR A 176 1.98 0.28 -22.04
C THR A 176 2.68 -0.03 -20.73
N CYS A 177 3.89 -0.56 -20.78
CA CYS A 177 4.71 -0.73 -19.58
C CYS A 177 5.45 0.56 -19.24
N ILE A 178 5.51 0.93 -17.96
CA ILE A 178 6.26 2.08 -17.48
C ILE A 178 7.16 1.72 -16.31
N THR A 179 8.44 2.13 -16.37
CA THR A 179 9.42 1.93 -15.29
C THR A 179 9.81 3.25 -14.65
N TYR A 180 9.69 3.35 -13.33
CA TYR A 180 10.11 4.54 -12.58
C TYR A 180 11.55 4.39 -12.08
N LEU A 181 12.43 5.32 -12.47
CA LEU A 181 13.81 5.38 -12.00
C LEU A 181 13.89 6.28 -10.76
N GLY A 182 13.79 5.66 -9.58
CA GLY A 182 13.67 6.36 -8.28
C GLY A 182 14.90 7.15 -7.83
N GLY A 183 16.09 6.78 -8.30
CA GLY A 183 17.36 7.41 -7.96
C GLY A 183 18.55 6.57 -8.45
N VAL A 184 19.74 6.86 -7.93
CA VAL A 184 20.99 6.19 -8.36
C VAL A 184 21.23 4.82 -7.72
N GLU A 185 20.45 4.46 -6.70
CA GLU A 185 20.68 3.23 -5.92
C GLU A 185 20.32 1.97 -6.69
N GLU A 186 19.28 2.04 -7.55
CA GLU A 186 18.84 0.93 -8.39
C GLU A 186 18.31 1.48 -9.71
N ASN A 187 18.75 0.87 -10.82
CA ASN A 187 18.32 1.23 -12.16
C ASN A 187 17.90 -0.01 -12.94
N GLU A 188 16.59 -0.28 -12.94
CA GLU A 188 16.01 -1.43 -13.63
C GLU A 188 15.49 -1.09 -15.04
N VAL A 189 15.68 0.15 -15.52
CA VAL A 189 15.04 0.67 -16.74
C VAL A 189 15.42 -0.16 -17.96
N GLU A 190 16.71 -0.39 -18.19
CA GLU A 190 17.17 -1.18 -19.34
C GLU A 190 16.68 -2.63 -19.26
N SER A 191 16.68 -3.24 -18.07
CA SER A 191 16.16 -4.60 -17.90
C SER A 191 14.67 -4.69 -18.20
N ALA A 192 13.87 -3.76 -17.70
CA ALA A 192 12.43 -3.71 -17.94
C ALA A 192 12.11 -3.44 -19.42
N LYS A 193 12.86 -2.53 -20.04
CA LYS A 193 12.76 -2.20 -21.48
C LYS A 193 13.03 -3.42 -22.36
N VAL A 194 14.09 -4.18 -22.05
CA VAL A 194 14.40 -5.43 -22.76
C VAL A 194 13.25 -6.42 -22.65
N VAL A 195 12.67 -6.60 -21.45
CA VAL A 195 11.53 -7.49 -21.25
C VAL A 195 10.33 -7.05 -22.10
N ALA A 196 9.91 -5.80 -21.99
CA ALA A 196 8.76 -5.28 -22.72
C ALA A 196 8.96 -5.37 -24.24
N THR A 197 10.12 -4.94 -24.75
CA THR A 197 10.44 -4.97 -26.18
C THR A 197 10.44 -6.40 -26.73
N THR A 198 11.00 -7.36 -25.98
CA THR A 198 11.02 -8.78 -26.39
C THR A 198 9.61 -9.37 -26.50
N LEU A 199 8.70 -8.88 -25.66
CA LEU A 199 7.30 -9.32 -25.64
C LEU A 199 6.40 -8.52 -26.60
N GLY A 200 6.95 -7.55 -27.34
CA GLY A 200 6.18 -6.70 -28.24
C GLY A 200 5.33 -5.63 -27.54
N LEU A 201 5.56 -5.39 -26.24
CA LEU A 201 4.88 -4.36 -25.46
C LEU A 201 5.59 -3.01 -25.62
N ARG A 202 4.81 -1.92 -25.57
CA ARG A 202 5.36 -0.56 -25.49
C ARG A 202 6.01 -0.37 -24.12
N HIS A 203 7.17 0.27 -24.09
CA HIS A 203 7.86 0.63 -22.85
C HIS A 203 8.12 2.13 -22.77
N GLU A 204 7.83 2.69 -21.61
CA GLU A 204 8.14 4.06 -21.22
C GLU A 204 8.98 4.06 -19.93
N SER A 205 9.72 5.13 -19.70
CA SER A 205 10.48 5.31 -18.47
C SER A 205 10.28 6.70 -17.90
N LEU A 206 10.05 6.78 -16.59
CA LEU A 206 9.93 8.05 -15.89
C LEU A 206 11.10 8.20 -14.91
N VAL A 207 11.96 9.19 -15.17
CA VAL A 207 13.05 9.54 -14.24
C VAL A 207 12.49 10.36 -13.09
N CYS A 208 12.84 9.97 -11.86
CA CYS A 208 12.43 10.66 -10.66
C CYS A 208 12.90 12.12 -10.67
N ASP A 209 11.93 13.02 -10.56
CA ASP A 209 12.13 14.39 -10.14
C ASP A 209 11.37 14.56 -8.82
N PRO A 210 12.08 14.55 -7.67
CA PRO A 210 11.41 14.60 -6.36
C PRO A 210 10.56 15.86 -6.16
N ALA A 211 10.96 16.98 -6.76
CA ALA A 211 10.23 18.23 -6.69
C ALA A 211 8.92 18.13 -7.49
N ARG A 212 8.98 17.65 -8.73
CA ARG A 212 7.78 17.40 -9.57
C ARG A 212 6.82 16.41 -8.92
N ALA A 213 7.34 15.28 -8.43
CA ALA A 213 6.53 14.24 -7.78
C ALA A 213 5.79 14.80 -6.56
N TYR A 214 6.48 15.64 -5.77
CA TYR A 214 5.88 16.31 -4.62
C TYR A 214 4.82 17.33 -5.01
N ASP A 215 5.07 18.18 -6.02
CA ASP A 215 4.10 19.17 -6.47
C ASP A 215 2.83 18.50 -7.05
N ARG A 216 3.00 17.40 -7.79
CA ARG A 216 1.89 16.55 -8.26
C ARG A 216 1.12 15.94 -7.09
N TYR A 217 1.80 15.52 -6.02
CA TYR A 217 1.16 15.07 -4.78
C TYR A 217 0.34 16.17 -4.11
N LEU A 218 0.87 17.38 -3.95
CA LEU A 218 0.12 18.51 -3.38
C LEU A 218 -1.17 18.80 -4.18
N ALA A 219 -1.16 18.61 -5.50
CA ALA A 219 -2.34 18.82 -6.36
C ALA A 219 -3.45 17.77 -6.19
N VAL A 220 -3.15 16.60 -5.60
CA VAL A 220 -4.12 15.50 -5.40
C VAL A 220 -4.38 15.19 -3.92
N ALA A 221 -3.49 15.57 -3.02
CA ALA A 221 -3.57 15.20 -1.60
C ALA A 221 -4.93 15.53 -0.93
N PRO A 222 -5.55 16.70 -1.16
CA PRO A 222 -6.87 17.00 -0.59
C PRO A 222 -7.99 16.07 -1.08
N ARG A 223 -7.82 15.47 -2.26
CA ARG A 223 -8.79 14.54 -2.89
C ARG A 223 -8.51 13.08 -2.55
N MET A 224 -7.36 12.75 -1.97
CA MET A 224 -7.09 11.39 -1.53
C MET A 224 -8.08 10.97 -0.43
N PRO A 225 -8.71 9.78 -0.54
CA PRO A 225 -9.81 9.40 0.34
C PRO A 225 -9.33 9.04 1.75
N SER A 226 -8.06 8.66 1.90
CA SER A 226 -7.39 8.39 3.17
C SER A 226 -5.88 8.65 3.00
N LEU A 227 -5.09 8.36 4.04
CA LEU A 227 -3.66 8.64 4.05
C LEU A 227 -2.84 7.36 4.19
N THR A 228 -1.77 7.29 3.40
CA THR A 228 -0.62 6.42 3.61
C THR A 228 0.65 7.24 3.39
N ALA A 229 1.77 6.80 3.94
CA ALA A 229 3.09 7.39 3.70
C ALA A 229 4.12 6.31 3.34
N ASP A 230 3.68 5.28 2.62
CA ASP A 230 4.58 4.33 1.95
C ASP A 230 5.59 5.10 1.09
N PHE A 231 6.86 4.69 1.13
CA PHE A 231 7.95 5.40 0.45
C PHE A 231 7.87 5.42 -1.08
N ALA A 232 6.93 4.67 -1.68
CA ALA A 232 6.61 4.75 -3.09
C ALA A 232 5.40 5.63 -3.41
N LEU A 233 4.70 6.24 -2.43
CA LEU A 233 3.50 7.03 -2.70
C LEU A 233 3.75 8.16 -3.71
N LEU A 234 4.78 8.99 -3.48
CA LEU A 234 5.09 10.10 -4.40
C LEU A 234 5.40 9.61 -5.82
N SER A 235 6.06 8.46 -5.98
CA SER A 235 6.26 7.87 -7.31
C SER A 235 4.97 7.36 -7.94
N TYR A 236 4.02 6.81 -7.16
CA TYR A 236 2.71 6.42 -7.70
C TYR A 236 1.94 7.63 -8.20
N VAL A 237 1.98 8.74 -7.45
CA VAL A 237 1.36 9.98 -7.90
C VAL A 237 2.03 10.49 -9.18
N ASP A 238 3.37 10.54 -9.21
CA ASP A 238 4.10 10.99 -10.39
C ASP A 238 3.80 10.13 -11.63
N LEU A 239 3.74 8.81 -11.46
CA LEU A 239 3.33 7.85 -12.49
C LEU A 239 1.88 8.06 -12.94
N ALA A 240 0.94 8.28 -12.01
CA ALA A 240 -0.46 8.49 -12.35
C ALA A 240 -0.65 9.70 -13.27
N PHE A 241 0.01 10.83 -12.98
CA PHE A 241 -0.01 12.00 -13.85
C PHE A 241 0.60 11.72 -15.22
N GLU A 242 1.70 10.95 -15.27
CA GLU A 242 2.33 10.57 -16.53
C GLU A 242 1.40 9.72 -17.39
N ILE A 243 0.79 8.70 -16.79
CA ILE A 243 -0.18 7.81 -17.43
C ILE A 243 -1.36 8.60 -17.99
N GLN A 244 -1.93 9.54 -17.22
CA GLN A 244 -3.01 10.40 -17.70
C GLN A 244 -2.58 11.26 -18.89
N SER A 245 -1.39 11.85 -18.82
CA SER A 245 -0.87 12.68 -19.91
C SER A 245 -0.60 11.87 -21.18
N GLY A 246 -0.25 10.58 -21.02
CA GLY A 246 -0.11 9.61 -22.10
C GLY A 246 -1.42 9.01 -22.61
N GLY A 247 -2.57 9.45 -22.08
CA GLY A 247 -3.90 8.98 -22.48
C GLY A 247 -4.31 7.64 -21.86
N GLY A 248 -3.55 7.11 -20.90
CA GLY A 248 -3.92 5.92 -20.13
C GLY A 248 -5.07 6.18 -19.18
N ASP A 249 -5.88 5.15 -18.93
CA ASP A 249 -7.06 5.23 -18.05
C ASP A 249 -7.01 4.24 -16.88
N GLY A 250 -5.90 3.52 -16.72
CA GLY A 250 -5.70 2.60 -15.62
C GLY A 250 -4.26 2.21 -15.38
N MET A 251 -3.98 1.81 -14.15
CA MET A 251 -2.69 1.31 -13.66
C MET A 251 -2.83 -0.18 -13.37
N VAL A 252 -1.86 -0.98 -13.79
CA VAL A 252 -1.75 -2.41 -13.47
C VAL A 252 -0.47 -2.62 -12.68
N ASP A 253 -0.56 -3.28 -11.53
CA ASP A 253 0.56 -3.42 -10.61
C ASP A 253 0.73 -4.87 -10.15
N GLY A 254 1.99 -5.30 -10.06
CA GLY A 254 2.40 -6.64 -9.67
C GLY A 254 2.44 -6.89 -8.16
N LEU A 255 1.92 -5.99 -7.33
CA LEU A 255 1.78 -6.21 -5.89
C LEU A 255 0.83 -7.39 -5.59
N GLY A 256 1.11 -8.09 -4.48
CA GLY A 256 0.30 -9.20 -3.98
C GLY A 256 0.90 -10.59 -4.19
N SER A 257 1.79 -10.78 -5.17
CA SER A 257 2.38 -12.10 -5.44
C SER A 257 3.20 -12.66 -4.26
N ASP A 258 3.93 -11.80 -3.55
CA ASP A 258 4.79 -12.16 -2.41
C ASP A 258 4.00 -12.85 -1.28
N THR A 259 2.70 -12.57 -1.15
CA THR A 259 1.82 -13.17 -0.13
C THR A 259 1.69 -14.69 -0.29
N TYR A 260 1.57 -15.17 -1.53
CA TYR A 260 1.33 -16.58 -1.82
C TYR A 260 2.64 -17.30 -2.07
N PHE A 261 3.52 -16.72 -2.89
CA PHE A 261 4.77 -17.36 -3.30
C PHE A 261 5.90 -17.29 -2.27
N GLY A 262 5.60 -16.79 -1.06
CA GLY A 262 6.50 -16.75 0.07
C GLY A 262 7.57 -15.66 -0.02
N ILE A 263 8.02 -15.21 1.14
CA ILE A 263 9.07 -14.19 1.26
C ILE A 263 10.26 -14.81 1.99
N PRO A 264 11.36 -15.11 1.28
CA PRO A 264 12.50 -15.81 1.87
C PRO A 264 13.13 -14.96 2.97
N VAL A 265 13.51 -15.60 4.08
CA VAL A 265 14.20 -14.94 5.19
C VAL A 265 15.71 -15.01 4.99
N ASN A 266 16.35 -13.85 4.80
CA ASN A 266 17.81 -13.78 4.73
C ASN A 266 18.46 -13.58 6.11
N SER A 267 19.78 -13.77 6.19
CA SER A 267 20.55 -13.60 7.42
C SER A 267 20.44 -12.19 8.00
N GLN A 268 20.43 -11.16 7.14
CA GLN A 268 20.26 -9.76 7.55
C GLN A 268 18.95 -9.54 8.30
N TYR A 269 17.85 -10.13 7.84
CA TYR A 269 16.57 -10.07 8.54
C TYR A 269 16.66 -10.69 9.94
N LYS A 270 17.33 -11.85 10.07
CA LYS A 270 17.51 -12.50 11.38
C LYS A 270 18.27 -11.60 12.36
N VAL A 271 19.33 -10.92 11.88
CA VAL A 271 20.09 -9.96 12.68
C VAL A 271 19.22 -8.75 13.07
N LEU A 272 18.48 -8.16 12.13
CA LEU A 272 17.61 -7.01 12.41
C LEU A 272 16.48 -7.37 13.38
N LYS A 273 15.88 -8.55 13.25
CA LYS A 273 14.87 -9.07 14.18
C LYS A 273 15.47 -9.25 15.57
N TRP A 274 16.70 -9.76 15.68
CA TRP A 274 17.41 -9.90 16.95
C TRP A 274 17.78 -8.55 17.60
N LEU A 275 18.11 -7.54 16.78
CA LEU A 275 18.38 -6.18 17.25
C LEU A 275 17.11 -5.44 17.69
N ALA A 276 15.94 -5.78 17.16
CA ALA A 276 14.68 -5.12 17.51
C ALA A 276 14.24 -5.49 18.94
N ARG A 277 14.55 -4.63 19.91
CA ARG A 277 14.37 -4.89 21.36
C ARG A 277 13.40 -3.95 22.06
N GLY A 278 12.82 -2.97 21.34
CA GLY A 278 11.94 -1.96 21.94
C GLY A 278 12.62 -1.10 23.02
N ILE A 279 13.95 -0.99 23.00
CA ILE A 279 14.70 -0.23 24.01
C ILE A 279 14.59 1.25 23.69
N ARG A 280 14.05 2.06 24.61
CA ARG A 280 14.07 3.52 24.46
C ARG A 280 15.48 4.05 24.66
N LEU A 281 16.05 4.66 23.62
CA LEU A 281 17.36 5.27 23.67
C LEU A 281 17.23 6.77 23.99
N PRO A 282 18.15 7.35 24.77
CA PRO A 282 18.17 8.79 24.97
C PRO A 282 18.47 9.48 23.64
N ARG A 283 17.74 10.56 23.36
CA ARG A 283 17.86 11.31 22.11
C ARG A 283 19.30 11.69 21.76
N MET A 284 20.10 12.06 22.76
CA MET A 284 21.52 12.39 22.61
C MET A 284 22.30 11.30 21.86
N ALA A 285 21.99 10.01 22.05
CA ALA A 285 22.68 8.91 21.39
C ALA A 285 22.56 8.98 19.86
N THR A 286 21.38 9.35 19.35
CA THR A 286 21.12 9.50 17.90
C THR A 286 21.58 10.84 17.34
N GLU A 287 21.86 11.82 18.20
CA GLU A 287 22.25 13.17 17.80
C GLU A 287 23.76 13.40 17.78
N LEU A 288 24.56 12.43 18.26
CA LEU A 288 26.02 12.50 18.18
C LEU A 288 26.47 12.69 16.71
N PRO A 289 27.43 13.58 16.40
CA PRO A 289 27.81 13.89 15.02
C PRO A 289 28.19 12.67 14.18
N TRP A 290 28.97 11.73 14.75
CA TRP A 290 29.41 10.52 14.05
C TRP A 290 28.28 9.49 13.86
N VAL A 291 27.24 9.53 14.70
CA VAL A 291 26.04 8.70 14.52
C VAL A 291 25.12 9.33 13.49
N SER A 292 24.75 10.61 13.68
CA SER A 292 23.80 11.34 12.84
C SER A 292 24.23 11.51 11.39
N ASN A 293 25.55 11.46 11.11
CA ASN A 293 26.08 11.48 9.74
C ASN A 293 26.21 10.08 9.12
N ASN A 294 25.99 9.01 9.88
CA ASN A 294 26.11 7.62 9.41
C ASN A 294 24.72 6.97 9.34
N PHE A 295 24.30 6.63 8.12
CA PHE A 295 23.02 5.99 7.87
C PHE A 295 22.87 4.66 8.61
N GLU A 296 23.88 3.79 8.55
CA GLU A 296 23.83 2.44 9.10
C GLU A 296 23.74 2.45 10.62
N LEU A 297 24.51 3.32 11.29
CA LEU A 297 24.44 3.48 12.74
C LEU A 297 23.07 4.03 13.17
N CYS A 298 22.58 5.08 12.51
CA CYS A 298 21.24 5.60 12.76
C CYS A 298 20.17 4.51 12.58
N PHE A 299 20.27 3.72 11.52
CA PHE A 299 19.33 2.65 11.22
C PHE A 299 19.38 1.51 12.26
N ALA A 300 20.57 1.14 12.72
CA ALA A 300 20.75 0.14 13.78
C ALA A 300 20.18 0.63 15.13
N LEU A 301 20.44 1.89 15.51
CA LEU A 301 19.88 2.48 16.72
C LEU A 301 18.35 2.66 16.63
N GLY A 302 17.83 3.01 15.45
CA GLY A 302 16.40 3.04 15.17
C GLY A 302 15.78 1.65 15.30
N THR A 303 16.47 0.62 14.80
CA THR A 303 16.05 -0.79 14.92
C THR A 303 15.95 -1.23 16.39
N LEU A 304 16.93 -0.88 17.24
CA LEU A 304 16.91 -1.20 18.67
C LEU A 304 15.66 -0.71 19.41
N GLN A 305 15.08 0.40 18.93
CA GLN A 305 13.88 1.04 19.47
C GLN A 305 12.56 0.45 18.94
N MET A 306 12.60 -0.47 17.98
CA MET A 306 11.43 -1.11 17.38
C MET A 306 11.11 -2.47 18.04
N ASN A 307 9.85 -2.88 17.96
CA ASN A 307 9.49 -4.28 18.21
C ASN A 307 9.84 -5.14 16.98
N ALA A 308 10.05 -6.44 17.20
CA ALA A 308 10.44 -7.38 16.15
C ALA A 308 9.47 -7.39 14.95
N VAL A 309 8.16 -7.30 15.20
CA VAL A 309 7.12 -7.22 14.16
C VAL A 309 7.22 -5.91 13.38
N GLU A 310 7.33 -4.77 14.06
CA GLU A 310 7.39 -3.45 13.41
C GLU A 310 8.62 -3.30 12.51
N ARG A 311 9.73 -3.96 12.88
CA ARG A 311 10.97 -3.98 12.08
C ARG A 311 10.80 -4.71 10.75
N VAL A 312 9.78 -5.56 10.63
CA VAL A 312 9.44 -6.22 9.36
C VAL A 312 8.95 -5.20 8.34
N PHE A 313 8.24 -4.14 8.76
CA PHE A 313 7.74 -3.14 7.79
C PHE A 313 8.91 -2.30 7.22
N PRO A 314 8.79 -1.78 5.99
CA PRO A 314 9.90 -1.09 5.35
C PRO A 314 10.18 0.31 5.93
N GLY A 315 11.36 0.84 5.60
CA GLY A 315 11.72 2.26 5.82
C GLY A 315 12.33 2.64 7.18
N SER A 316 12.86 3.86 7.24
CA SER A 316 13.31 4.53 8.47
C SER A 316 12.21 5.49 8.93
N ARG A 317 11.80 5.37 10.19
CA ARG A 317 10.56 6.00 10.70
C ARG A 317 10.83 6.68 12.04
N PHE A 318 9.87 7.47 12.52
CA PHE A 318 10.00 8.12 13.82
C PHE A 318 10.01 7.10 14.95
N THR A 319 10.87 7.31 15.93
CA THR A 319 10.84 6.54 17.18
C THR A 319 9.65 7.00 18.03
N ASP A 320 9.27 6.19 19.01
CA ASP A 320 8.17 6.56 19.93
C ASP A 320 8.39 7.93 20.58
N GLY A 321 9.61 8.19 21.07
CA GLY A 321 9.94 9.46 21.71
C GLY A 321 9.91 10.64 20.75
N GLU A 322 10.28 10.44 19.47
CA GLU A 322 10.13 11.51 18.47
C GLU A 322 8.65 11.74 18.13
N VAL A 323 7.82 10.70 18.05
CA VAL A 323 6.38 10.86 17.83
C VAL A 323 5.72 11.59 18.99
N ASP A 324 6.04 11.21 20.24
CA ASP A 324 5.53 11.92 21.41
C ASP A 324 6.00 13.39 21.42
N GLU A 325 7.23 13.68 20.99
CA GLU A 325 7.74 15.05 20.81
C GLU A 325 6.98 15.82 19.71
N LEU A 326 6.67 15.19 18.57
CA LEU A 326 5.91 15.80 17.47
C LEU A 326 4.51 16.22 17.91
N PHE A 327 3.86 15.41 18.75
CA PHE A 327 2.53 15.69 19.31
C PHE A 327 2.56 16.58 20.57
N GLY A 328 3.72 16.68 21.25
CA GLY A 328 3.81 17.34 22.55
C GLY A 328 3.11 16.58 23.69
N ARG A 329 2.78 15.31 23.49
CA ARG A 329 2.11 14.43 24.46
C ARG A 329 2.39 12.96 24.16
N ASP A 330 2.24 12.11 25.18
CA ASP A 330 2.41 10.66 25.03
C ASP A 330 1.27 10.05 24.20
N ILE A 331 1.55 9.64 22.97
CA ILE A 331 0.58 9.02 22.04
C ILE A 331 1.11 7.75 21.38
N SER A 332 2.44 7.60 21.29
CA SER A 332 3.11 6.46 20.68
C SER A 332 2.66 5.12 21.27
N ARG A 333 2.30 5.10 22.57
CA ARG A 333 1.77 3.92 23.26
C ARG A 333 0.44 3.45 22.65
N SER A 334 -0.51 4.35 22.43
CA SER A 334 -1.81 4.00 21.82
C SER A 334 -1.64 3.50 20.40
N SER A 335 -0.69 4.06 19.64
CA SER A 335 -0.33 3.53 18.32
C SER A 335 0.26 2.11 18.41
N ARG A 336 1.08 1.80 19.42
CA ARG A 336 1.59 0.43 19.63
C ARG A 336 0.48 -0.57 19.97
N GLU A 337 -0.48 -0.15 20.77
CA GLU A 337 -1.59 -1.00 21.21
C GLU A 337 -2.43 -1.49 20.02
N ARG A 338 -2.46 -0.76 18.90
CA ARG A 338 -3.13 -1.20 17.64
C ARG A 338 -2.51 -2.41 16.98
N LEU A 339 -1.29 -2.79 17.34
CA LEU A 339 -0.69 -4.04 16.89
C LEU A 339 -1.21 -5.25 17.68
N ALA A 340 -1.69 -5.04 18.92
CA ALA A 340 -2.07 -6.13 19.83
C ALA A 340 -3.08 -7.13 19.24
N PRO A 341 -4.12 -6.70 18.49
CA PRO A 341 -5.08 -7.63 17.86
C PRO A 341 -4.48 -8.62 16.85
N PHE A 342 -3.26 -8.36 16.36
CA PHE A 342 -2.58 -9.22 15.38
C PHE A 342 -1.58 -10.19 16.03
N LEU A 343 -1.17 -9.94 17.28
CA LEU A 343 -0.04 -10.64 17.88
C LEU A 343 -0.31 -12.14 18.04
N SER A 344 -1.52 -12.53 18.46
CA SER A 344 -1.87 -13.94 18.62
C SER A 344 -1.73 -14.73 17.32
N GLU A 345 -2.15 -14.14 16.21
CA GLU A 345 -2.00 -14.78 14.91
C GLU A 345 -0.52 -14.80 14.48
N ILE A 346 0.19 -13.67 14.60
CA ILE A 346 1.61 -13.59 14.23
C ILE A 346 2.44 -14.64 15.00
N ASP A 347 2.16 -14.81 16.29
CA ASP A 347 2.84 -15.76 17.16
C ASP A 347 2.47 -17.22 16.86
N SER A 348 1.32 -17.46 16.20
CA SER A 348 0.93 -18.78 15.70
C SER A 348 1.64 -19.20 14.40
N ALA A 349 2.53 -18.35 13.85
CA ALA A 349 3.33 -18.71 12.68
C ALA A 349 4.20 -19.95 12.92
N THR A 350 4.15 -20.90 11.98
CA THR A 350 4.85 -22.18 12.04
C THR A 350 6.27 -22.12 11.49
N SER A 351 6.62 -21.04 10.76
CA SER A 351 7.94 -20.81 10.18
C SER A 351 8.35 -19.33 10.23
N ALA A 352 9.63 -19.04 9.98
CA ALA A 352 10.12 -17.66 9.93
C ALA A 352 9.58 -16.91 8.70
N GLU A 353 9.37 -17.63 7.61
CA GLU A 353 8.77 -17.19 6.35
C GLU A 353 7.30 -16.83 6.56
N GLU A 354 6.53 -17.71 7.20
CA GLU A 354 5.12 -17.48 7.52
C GLU A 354 4.96 -16.26 8.45
N TYR A 355 5.80 -16.19 9.50
CA TYR A 355 5.84 -15.03 10.40
C TYR A 355 6.04 -13.72 9.63
N ARG A 356 6.95 -13.74 8.63
CA ARG A 356 7.25 -12.57 7.81
C ARG A 356 6.10 -12.23 6.88
N VAL A 357 5.45 -13.21 6.26
CA VAL A 357 4.30 -13.01 5.36
C VAL A 357 3.10 -12.44 6.11
N ILE A 358 2.76 -13.00 7.28
CA ILE A 358 1.66 -12.50 8.14
C ILE A 358 1.95 -11.07 8.59
N SER A 359 3.16 -10.82 9.12
CA SER A 359 3.56 -9.48 9.55
C SER A 359 3.48 -8.47 8.39
N LEU A 360 4.03 -8.81 7.21
CA LEU A 360 3.98 -7.91 6.05
C LEU A 360 2.59 -7.73 5.48
N SER A 361 1.67 -8.69 5.65
CA SER A 361 0.30 -8.58 5.16
C SER A 361 -0.47 -7.43 5.81
N ILE A 362 -0.11 -7.04 7.05
CA ILE A 362 -0.64 -5.85 7.74
C ILE A 362 -0.21 -4.57 7.01
N ALA A 363 1.10 -4.43 6.78
CA ALA A 363 1.67 -3.26 6.10
C ALA A 363 1.31 -3.22 4.61
N ALA A 364 1.15 -4.38 3.97
CA ALA A 364 0.74 -4.48 2.57
C ALA A 364 -0.66 -3.91 2.38
N ALA A 365 -1.61 -4.23 3.27
CA ALA A 365 -2.98 -3.71 3.22
C ALA A 365 -3.02 -2.17 3.21
N ALA A 366 -2.46 -1.57 4.25
CA ALA A 366 -2.65 -0.14 4.54
C ALA A 366 -1.51 0.76 4.00
N GLY A 367 -0.39 0.18 3.61
CA GLY A 367 0.74 0.86 2.96
C GLY A 367 0.86 0.48 1.49
N GLY A 368 1.13 -0.80 1.25
CA GLY A 368 1.43 -1.37 -0.07
C GLY A 368 0.36 -1.10 -1.13
N PHE A 369 -0.87 -1.56 -0.90
CA PHE A 369 -1.98 -1.38 -1.85
C PHE A 369 -2.61 0.01 -1.76
N ALA A 370 -2.75 0.54 -0.54
CA ALA A 370 -3.36 1.84 -0.27
C ALA A 370 -2.78 2.98 -1.13
N LYS A 371 -1.47 3.00 -1.37
CA LYS A 371 -0.84 4.07 -2.18
C LYS A 371 -1.37 4.11 -3.62
N GLY A 372 -1.59 2.95 -4.24
CA GLY A 372 -2.14 2.86 -5.58
C GLY A 372 -3.64 3.16 -5.59
N ILE A 373 -4.39 2.61 -4.63
CA ILE A 373 -5.83 2.83 -4.50
C ILE A 373 -6.16 4.31 -4.28
N TYR A 374 -5.50 4.96 -3.32
CA TYR A 374 -5.77 6.36 -2.99
C TYR A 374 -5.31 7.31 -4.09
N THR A 375 -4.20 6.99 -4.75
CA THR A 375 -3.73 7.77 -5.91
C THR A 375 -4.69 7.62 -7.09
N ALA A 376 -5.13 6.41 -7.41
CA ALA A 376 -6.04 6.14 -8.51
C ALA A 376 -7.39 6.83 -8.28
N ASP A 377 -7.96 6.74 -7.08
CA ASP A 377 -9.18 7.46 -6.71
C ASP A 377 -9.01 8.98 -6.86
N ALA A 378 -7.95 9.54 -6.29
CA ALA A 378 -7.66 10.98 -6.36
C ALA A 378 -7.34 11.49 -7.77
N THR A 379 -6.92 10.61 -8.69
CA THR A 379 -6.65 10.97 -10.09
C THR A 379 -7.75 10.52 -11.03
N SER A 380 -8.77 9.81 -10.55
CA SER A 380 -9.80 9.16 -11.38
C SER A 380 -9.24 8.15 -12.39
N LEU A 381 -8.06 7.58 -12.10
CA LEU A 381 -7.56 6.39 -12.78
C LEU A 381 -8.18 5.13 -12.19
N LYS A 382 -8.18 4.05 -12.98
CA LYS A 382 -8.46 2.70 -12.46
C LYS A 382 -7.16 2.08 -11.93
N ILE A 383 -7.24 1.15 -10.98
CA ILE A 383 -6.10 0.37 -10.50
C ILE A 383 -6.47 -1.11 -10.49
N ALA A 384 -5.54 -1.96 -10.94
CA ALA A 384 -5.69 -3.41 -10.95
C ALA A 384 -4.47 -4.08 -10.30
N TYR A 385 -4.74 -5.11 -9.49
CA TYR A 385 -3.73 -5.99 -8.89
C TYR A 385 -4.03 -7.44 -9.32
N PRO A 386 -3.59 -7.88 -10.52
CA PRO A 386 -3.97 -9.21 -11.03
C PRO A 386 -3.62 -10.38 -10.10
N PHE A 387 -2.55 -10.27 -9.30
CA PHE A 387 -2.20 -11.28 -8.29
C PHE A 387 -3.17 -11.36 -7.10
N CYS A 388 -4.10 -10.41 -6.99
CA CYS A 388 -5.17 -10.39 -5.99
C CYS A 388 -6.53 -10.82 -6.57
N ASP A 389 -6.59 -11.26 -7.83
CA ASP A 389 -7.81 -11.88 -8.39
C ASP A 389 -8.18 -13.13 -7.58
N PRO A 390 -9.42 -13.24 -7.05
CA PRO A 390 -9.79 -14.33 -6.16
C PRO A 390 -9.60 -15.73 -6.75
N HIS A 391 -9.88 -15.91 -8.05
CA HIS A 391 -9.74 -17.21 -8.71
C HIS A 391 -8.27 -17.58 -8.85
N PHE A 392 -7.42 -16.62 -9.21
CA PHE A 392 -5.98 -16.84 -9.23
C PHE A 392 -5.44 -17.15 -7.83
N CYS A 393 -5.84 -16.38 -6.81
CA CYS A 393 -5.40 -16.60 -5.43
C CYS A 393 -5.82 -17.98 -4.91
N ASP A 394 -7.08 -18.37 -5.11
CA ASP A 394 -7.60 -19.65 -4.64
C ASP A 394 -6.95 -20.82 -5.37
N TRP A 395 -6.68 -20.71 -6.67
CA TRP A 395 -5.93 -21.73 -7.42
C TRP A 395 -4.48 -21.86 -6.91
N VAL A 396 -3.75 -20.74 -6.76
CA VAL A 396 -2.38 -20.76 -6.22
C VAL A 396 -2.35 -21.38 -4.82
N TYR A 397 -3.32 -21.05 -3.97
CA TYR A 397 -3.34 -21.53 -2.59
C TYR A 397 -3.72 -23.01 -2.46
N ASN A 398 -4.79 -23.43 -3.14
CA ASN A 398 -5.38 -24.76 -2.96
C ASN A 398 -4.72 -25.82 -3.84
N ASP A 399 -4.32 -25.46 -5.06
CA ASP A 399 -3.93 -26.43 -6.08
C ASP A 399 -2.41 -26.51 -6.29
N VAL A 400 -1.72 -25.36 -6.28
CA VAL A 400 -0.27 -25.32 -6.54
C VAL A 400 0.49 -25.81 -5.30
N PRO A 401 1.28 -26.91 -5.41
CA PRO A 401 2.08 -27.40 -4.29
C PRO A 401 3.03 -26.32 -3.74
N ALA A 402 3.18 -26.27 -2.42
CA ALA A 402 4.05 -25.31 -1.74
C ALA A 402 5.50 -25.37 -2.25
N GLU A 403 5.97 -26.55 -2.67
CA GLU A 403 7.31 -26.78 -3.22
C GLU A 403 7.53 -26.07 -4.58
N LEU A 404 6.45 -25.79 -5.33
CA LEU A 404 6.49 -24.97 -6.54
C LEU A 404 6.36 -23.47 -6.26
N GLN A 405 6.01 -23.11 -5.02
CA GLN A 405 5.97 -21.72 -4.57
C GLN A 405 7.32 -21.33 -3.95
N MET A 406 7.87 -22.19 -3.09
CA MET A 406 9.19 -22.04 -2.47
C MET A 406 9.88 -23.40 -2.42
N ASP A 407 11.10 -23.47 -2.95
CA ASP A 407 11.92 -24.66 -2.89
C ASP A 407 12.35 -24.94 -1.44
N PRO A 408 11.96 -26.08 -0.85
CA PRO A 408 12.25 -26.38 0.56
C PRO A 408 13.73 -26.68 0.84
N VAL A 409 14.52 -27.01 -0.18
CA VAL A 409 15.95 -27.34 -0.05
C VAL A 409 16.81 -26.10 -0.21
N THR A 410 16.58 -25.32 -1.28
CA THR A 410 17.41 -24.15 -1.58
C THR A 410 16.89 -22.86 -0.94
N GLY A 411 15.64 -22.85 -0.47
CA GLY A 411 14.95 -21.63 -0.02
C GLY A 411 14.62 -20.67 -1.17
N MET A 412 14.72 -21.13 -2.42
CA MET A 412 14.41 -20.31 -3.59
C MET A 412 12.91 -20.06 -3.67
N SER A 413 12.50 -18.81 -3.50
CA SER A 413 11.10 -18.42 -3.71
C SER A 413 10.74 -18.32 -5.19
N LYS A 414 9.44 -18.41 -5.47
CA LYS A 414 8.81 -18.19 -6.77
C LYS A 414 9.26 -19.21 -7.83
N VAL A 415 9.36 -20.49 -7.48
CA VAL A 415 9.85 -21.55 -8.40
C VAL A 415 9.02 -21.58 -9.69
N LEU A 416 7.69 -21.70 -9.58
CA LEU A 416 6.79 -21.74 -10.74
C LEU A 416 6.86 -20.45 -11.58
N VAL A 417 6.90 -19.29 -10.93
CA VAL A 417 7.03 -17.98 -11.58
C VAL A 417 8.35 -17.88 -12.36
N ARG A 418 9.46 -18.37 -11.80
CA ARG A 418 10.76 -18.39 -12.48
C ARG A 418 10.74 -19.29 -13.72
N GLN A 419 10.05 -20.42 -13.64
CA GLN A 419 9.89 -21.33 -14.79
C GLN A 419 9.01 -20.71 -15.86
N HIS A 420 7.95 -20.00 -15.49
CA HIS A 420 7.16 -19.22 -16.42
C HIS A 420 8.00 -18.16 -17.14
N ILE A 421 8.84 -17.41 -16.42
CA ILE A 421 9.78 -16.45 -17.03
C ILE A 421 10.78 -17.15 -17.97
N ALA A 422 11.27 -18.32 -17.58
CA ALA A 422 12.25 -19.10 -18.35
C ALA A 422 11.73 -19.55 -19.72
N THR A 423 10.40 -19.57 -19.94
CA THR A 423 9.80 -19.84 -21.26
C THR A 423 10.12 -18.78 -22.30
N ARG A 424 10.42 -17.54 -21.87
CA ARG A 424 10.70 -16.39 -22.76
C ARG A 424 12.10 -15.84 -22.59
N PHE A 425 12.70 -15.99 -21.40
CA PHE A 425 14.00 -15.39 -21.07
C PHE A 425 14.94 -16.39 -20.40
N SER A 426 16.14 -16.56 -20.96
CA SER A 426 17.15 -17.47 -20.42
C SER A 426 17.84 -16.92 -19.16
N ASN A 427 18.09 -15.61 -19.10
CA ASN A 427 18.70 -14.96 -17.94
C ASN A 427 18.25 -13.50 -17.83
N LEU A 428 17.82 -13.09 -16.64
CA LEU A 428 17.48 -11.70 -16.31
C LEU A 428 18.12 -11.33 -14.96
N PRO A 429 18.95 -10.27 -14.88
CA PRO A 429 19.68 -9.92 -13.66
C PRO A 429 18.79 -9.73 -12.43
N TYR A 430 17.65 -9.06 -12.59
CA TYR A 430 16.70 -8.75 -11.51
C TYR A 430 15.75 -9.91 -11.18
N VAL A 431 15.74 -10.96 -12.01
CA VAL A 431 15.15 -12.26 -11.69
C VAL A 431 16.13 -13.11 -10.86
N ALA A 432 17.44 -12.93 -11.04
CA ALA A 432 18.45 -13.56 -10.17
C ALA A 432 18.51 -12.86 -8.80
N HIS A 433 18.63 -11.54 -8.78
CA HIS A 433 18.82 -10.73 -7.56
C HIS A 433 17.65 -9.75 -7.36
N LYS A 434 17.00 -9.79 -6.18
CA LYS A 434 15.87 -8.90 -5.88
C LYS A 434 16.39 -7.48 -5.61
N GLY A 435 16.00 -6.52 -6.46
CA GLY A 435 16.05 -5.10 -6.16
C GLY A 435 14.95 -4.68 -5.18
N SER A 436 15.10 -3.52 -4.57
CA SER A 436 14.09 -2.82 -3.79
C SER A 436 13.99 -1.38 -4.28
N PHE A 437 12.84 -1.04 -4.85
CA PHE A 437 12.49 0.32 -5.22
C PHE A 437 12.79 1.33 -4.09
N ARG A 438 13.39 2.47 -4.45
CA ARG A 438 13.74 3.56 -3.53
C ARG A 438 13.50 4.91 -4.20
N PHE A 439 12.57 5.68 -3.64
CA PHE A 439 12.37 7.08 -3.99
C PHE A 439 13.53 7.95 -3.45
N ASP A 440 13.92 8.99 -4.19
CA ASP A 440 14.97 9.92 -3.77
C ASP A 440 14.47 10.92 -2.70
N VAL A 441 14.37 10.41 -1.47
CA VAL A 441 13.99 11.19 -0.27
C VAL A 441 15.00 12.30 0.06
N ARG A 442 16.27 12.15 -0.32
CA ARG A 442 17.31 13.18 -0.07
C ARG A 442 17.15 14.34 -1.04
N GLY A 443 16.94 14.04 -2.32
CA GLY A 443 16.60 15.05 -3.33
C GLY A 443 15.30 15.79 -2.98
N LEU A 444 14.29 15.08 -2.45
CA LEU A 444 13.07 15.71 -1.94
C LEU A 444 13.39 16.70 -0.79
N ALA A 445 14.12 16.24 0.23
CA ALA A 445 14.48 17.10 1.35
C ALA A 445 15.26 18.33 0.87
N LYS A 446 16.24 18.16 -0.01
CA LYS A 446 17.02 19.26 -0.58
C LYS A 446 16.16 20.29 -1.33
N SER A 447 15.15 19.85 -2.08
CA SER A 447 14.37 20.70 -2.99
C SER A 447 13.08 21.27 -2.38
N ARG A 448 12.55 20.65 -1.32
CA ARG A 448 11.24 20.99 -0.73
C ARG A 448 11.27 21.19 0.78
N PHE A 449 12.45 21.28 1.42
CA PHE A 449 12.54 21.51 2.86
C PHE A 449 11.71 22.71 3.33
N ASP A 450 11.89 23.87 2.71
CA ASP A 450 11.26 25.11 3.16
C ASP A 450 9.74 25.10 2.96
N ALA A 451 9.24 24.40 1.92
CA ALA A 451 7.81 24.20 1.71
C ALA A 451 7.20 23.34 2.83
N VAL A 452 7.84 22.22 3.17
CA VAL A 452 7.39 21.34 4.27
C VAL A 452 7.52 22.03 5.63
N HIS A 453 8.56 22.84 5.83
CA HIS A 453 8.71 23.67 7.03
C HIS A 453 7.58 24.69 7.17
N ALA A 454 7.20 25.38 6.10
CA ALA A 454 6.06 26.29 6.12
C ALA A 454 4.75 25.55 6.49
N GLN A 455 4.47 24.40 5.88
CA GLN A 455 3.29 23.58 6.19
C GLN A 455 3.30 23.08 7.65
N SER A 456 4.47 22.80 8.22
CA SER A 456 4.58 22.41 9.64
C SER A 456 4.08 23.51 10.59
N ARG A 457 4.23 24.78 10.20
CA ARG A 457 3.76 25.92 10.99
C ARG A 457 2.24 26.06 10.92
N GLU A 458 1.65 25.74 9.77
CA GLU A 458 0.20 25.73 9.57
C GLU A 458 -0.46 24.57 10.32
N ALA A 459 0.16 23.39 10.31
CA ALA A 459 -0.31 22.19 11.00
C ALA A 459 0.00 22.15 12.52
N ARG A 460 0.48 23.26 13.10
CA ARG A 460 0.93 23.31 14.51
C ARG A 460 -0.14 22.89 15.52
N TYR A 461 -1.42 23.02 15.18
CA TYR A 461 -2.52 22.63 16.04
C TYR A 461 -2.65 21.10 16.22
N MET A 462 -2.12 20.29 15.28
CA MET A 462 -2.08 18.82 15.39
C MET A 462 -0.67 18.31 15.71
N LEU A 463 0.36 18.87 15.09
CA LEU A 463 1.76 18.45 15.27
C LEU A 463 2.63 19.62 15.75
N PRO A 464 2.46 20.09 17.00
CA PRO A 464 3.15 21.27 17.51
C PRO A 464 4.68 21.16 17.51
N GLY A 465 5.23 19.94 17.55
CA GLY A 465 6.67 19.68 17.54
C GLY A 465 7.29 19.57 16.14
N ALA A 466 6.50 19.53 15.07
CA ALA A 466 7.01 19.28 13.71
C ALA A 466 8.01 20.34 13.23
N THR A 467 7.72 21.62 13.45
CA THR A 467 8.62 22.72 13.07
C THR A 467 9.97 22.62 13.77
N GLN A 468 9.97 22.37 15.08
CA GLN A 468 11.19 22.23 15.87
C GLN A 468 12.01 21.00 15.46
N TRP A 469 11.36 19.88 15.15
CA TRP A 469 12.03 18.69 14.64
C TRP A 469 12.71 18.97 13.30
N LEU A 470 12.03 19.66 12.39
CA LEU A 470 12.58 20.04 11.08
C LEU A 470 13.81 20.93 11.24
N GLU A 471 13.69 22.04 11.98
CA GLU A 471 14.79 23.00 12.20
C GLU A 471 16.03 22.32 12.76
N ARG A 472 15.83 21.45 13.75
CA ARG A 472 16.91 20.68 14.38
C ARG A 472 17.62 19.73 13.42
N ASN A 473 16.89 19.13 12.47
CA ASN A 473 17.43 18.12 11.57
C ASN A 473 17.77 18.67 10.18
N ARG A 474 17.61 19.98 9.92
CA ARG A 474 17.87 20.61 8.61
C ARG A 474 19.23 20.24 8.03
N SER A 475 20.29 20.27 8.84
CA SER A 475 21.67 19.95 8.41
C SER A 475 21.94 18.45 8.22
N ARG A 476 20.98 17.57 8.55
CA ARG A 476 21.14 16.11 8.52
C ARG A 476 20.41 15.45 7.35
N MET A 477 19.81 16.25 6.46
CA MET A 477 18.96 15.75 5.37
C MET A 477 19.72 15.00 4.27
N ASP A 478 21.05 15.12 4.22
CA ASP A 478 21.89 14.29 3.35
C ASP A 478 21.99 12.84 3.84
N ASN A 479 21.66 12.57 5.11
CA ASN A 479 21.52 11.23 5.64
C ASN A 479 20.10 10.70 5.35
N LYS A 480 20.04 9.61 4.59
CA LYS A 480 18.79 8.93 4.20
C LYS A 480 17.88 8.59 5.39
N TYR A 481 18.43 8.32 6.57
CA TYR A 481 17.65 8.03 7.78
C TYR A 481 16.78 9.24 8.19
N HIS A 482 17.38 10.44 8.22
CA HIS A 482 16.66 11.68 8.54
C HIS A 482 15.77 12.13 7.38
N ALA A 483 16.24 11.99 6.13
CA ALA A 483 15.46 12.30 4.94
C ALA A 483 14.19 11.43 4.82
N SER A 484 14.24 10.17 5.27
CA SER A 484 13.06 9.28 5.29
C SER A 484 12.00 9.77 6.29
N LYS A 485 12.42 10.29 7.45
CA LYS A 485 11.49 10.90 8.41
C LYS A 485 10.92 12.22 7.91
N PHE A 486 11.75 13.02 7.24
CA PHE A 486 11.30 14.20 6.51
C PHE A 486 10.22 13.85 5.48
N TYR A 487 10.40 12.76 4.71
CA TYR A 487 9.40 12.29 3.75
C TYR A 487 8.04 12.03 4.40
N LEU A 488 8.01 11.39 5.57
CA LEU A 488 6.75 11.14 6.29
C LEU A 488 6.04 12.45 6.65
N LEU A 489 6.77 13.48 7.10
CA LEU A 489 6.21 14.81 7.34
C LEU A 489 5.77 15.49 6.04
N ALA A 490 6.56 15.37 4.96
CA ALA A 490 6.26 15.95 3.66
C ALA A 490 4.94 15.41 3.10
N VAL A 491 4.65 14.13 3.29
CA VAL A 491 3.39 13.51 2.89
C VAL A 491 2.25 13.91 3.85
N LEU A 492 2.47 13.79 5.16
CA LEU A 492 1.44 13.96 6.18
C LEU A 492 0.93 15.40 6.29
N LEU A 493 1.82 16.38 6.42
CA LEU A 493 1.47 17.78 6.71
C LEU A 493 0.51 18.42 5.68
N PRO A 494 0.74 18.35 4.36
CA PRO A 494 -0.18 18.95 3.40
C PRO A 494 -1.55 18.25 3.35
N TRP A 495 -1.60 16.95 3.63
CA TRP A 495 -2.86 16.23 3.71
C TRP A 495 -3.70 16.71 4.90
N LEU A 496 -3.03 16.89 6.04
CA LEU A 496 -3.61 17.41 7.28
C LEU A 496 -4.15 18.83 7.11
N THR A 497 -3.37 19.75 6.53
CA THR A 497 -3.78 21.15 6.35
C THR A 497 -4.90 21.30 5.32
N GLY A 498 -4.81 20.61 4.18
CA GLY A 498 -5.84 20.67 3.14
C GLY A 498 -7.22 20.19 3.61
N ARG A 499 -7.29 19.30 4.61
CA ARG A 499 -8.54 18.82 5.20
C ARG A 499 -9.12 19.77 6.24
N ALA A 500 -8.29 20.48 7.00
CA ALA A 500 -8.79 21.49 7.93
C ALA A 500 -9.36 22.72 7.22
N GLU A 501 -8.83 23.08 6.05
CA GLU A 501 -9.40 24.12 5.21
C GLU A 501 -10.77 23.70 4.65
N ALA A 502 -10.89 22.45 4.19
CA ALA A 502 -12.16 21.89 3.70
C ALA A 502 -13.22 21.72 4.80
N GLY A 503 -12.79 21.53 6.05
CA GLY A 503 -13.67 21.31 7.18
C GLY A 503 -14.26 22.57 7.83
N GLY A 504 -13.78 23.75 7.44
CA GLY A 504 -14.07 25.00 8.13
C GLY A 504 -13.43 25.03 9.51
N LYS A 505 -12.75 26.13 9.85
CA LYS A 505 -12.38 26.40 11.24
C LYS A 505 -13.68 26.51 12.03
N VAL A 506 -14.01 25.47 12.80
CA VAL A 506 -15.09 25.49 13.80
C VAL A 506 -14.65 26.36 14.97
#